data_AF-Q4TGK4-F1
#
_entry.id   AF-Q4TGK4-F1
#
_cell.length_a   1.000
_cell.length_b   1.000
_cell.length_c   1.000
_cell.angle_alpha   90.00
_cell.angle_beta   90.00
_cell.angle_gamma   90.00
#
_symmetry.space_group_name_H-M   'P 1'
#
loop_
_entity.id
_entity.type
_entity.pdbx_description
1 polymer ?
#
loop_
_entity_poly.entity_id
_entity_poly.type
_entity_poly.pdbx_seq_one_letter_code
_entity_poly.pdbx_strand_id
1 'polypeptide(L)'
;VDPEGVFVLPPAAVQEVHMKVQPWRAGSRFFYLNAVDVEHRRLINSWLVCLNIYRPVLSKTFEVHVPVSGERGCSKKISYTNPYTSRRTFLSAPTIRTCSSSKRIASR
;
A
#
# COMPACT_ATOMS: atom_id res chain seq x y z
N VAL A 1 -15.81 12.90 -1.49
CA VAL A 1 -15.62 12.99 -2.94
C VAL A 1 -16.40 11.84 -3.52
N ASP A 2 -17.58 12.13 -4.06
CA ASP A 2 -18.31 11.17 -4.88
C ASP A 2 -17.51 10.96 -6.16
N PRO A 3 -17.41 9.73 -6.70
CA PRO A 3 -16.78 9.54 -8.00
C PRO A 3 -17.62 10.29 -9.04
N GLU A 4 -16.98 11.17 -9.82
CA GLU A 4 -17.68 12.02 -10.81
C GLU A 4 -18.41 11.25 -11.94
N GLY A 5 -18.29 9.92 -11.99
CA GLY A 5 -18.89 9.10 -13.03
C GLY A 5 -20.09 8.32 -12.52
N VAL A 6 -21.30 8.78 -12.88
CA VAL A 6 -22.47 7.89 -12.93
C VAL A 6 -22.28 6.92 -14.10
N PHE A 7 -22.53 5.64 -13.87
CA PHE A 7 -22.41 4.60 -14.89
C PHE A 7 -23.71 3.80 -15.00
N VAL A 8 -23.97 3.26 -16.19
CA VAL A 8 -25.11 2.38 -16.44
C VAL A 8 -24.64 0.92 -16.31
N LEU A 9 -25.41 0.09 -15.60
CA LEU A 9 -25.20 -1.35 -15.47
C LEU A 9 -26.28 -2.11 -16.24
N PRO A 10 -26.03 -2.50 -17.51
CA PRO A 10 -26.94 -3.38 -18.23
C PRO A 10 -27.09 -4.75 -17.54
N PRO A 11 -28.18 -5.50 -17.79
CA PRO A 11 -28.33 -6.87 -17.29
C PRO A 11 -27.18 -7.78 -17.72
N ALA A 12 -26.71 -8.64 -16.82
CA ALA A 12 -25.55 -9.53 -16.99
C ALA A 12 -24.21 -8.83 -17.34
N ALA A 13 -24.14 -7.49 -17.27
CA ALA A 13 -22.91 -6.76 -17.52
C ALA A 13 -22.02 -6.69 -16.28
N VAL A 14 -20.73 -6.56 -16.52
CA VAL A 14 -19.71 -6.37 -15.48
C VAL A 14 -19.03 -5.02 -15.68
N GLN A 15 -19.13 -4.15 -14.68
CA GLN A 15 -18.41 -2.87 -14.65
C GLN A 15 -17.16 -2.96 -13.77
N GLU A 16 -16.03 -2.48 -14.28
CA GLU A 16 -14.80 -2.36 -13.51
C GLU A 16 -14.65 -0.95 -12.93
N VAL A 17 -14.46 -0.85 -11.61
CA VAL A 17 -14.23 0.40 -10.89
C VAL A 17 -12.76 0.48 -10.49
N HIS A 18 -12.06 1.48 -11.03
CA HIS A 18 -10.66 1.75 -10.72
C HIS A 18 -10.54 2.85 -9.67
N MET A 19 -9.77 2.58 -8.63
CA MET A 19 -9.48 3.54 -7.57
C MET A 19 -7.98 3.78 -7.47
N LYS A 20 -7.59 5.05 -7.47
CA LYS A 20 -6.22 5.49 -7.19
C LYS A 20 -6.15 5.94 -5.74
N VAL A 21 -5.25 5.33 -4.98
CA VAL A 21 -5.01 5.74 -3.59
C VAL A 21 -3.58 6.23 -3.42
N GLN A 22 -3.43 7.43 -2.87
CA GLN A 22 -2.16 8.04 -2.53
C GLN A 22 -2.03 8.15 -1.00
N PRO A 23 -1.27 7.25 -0.35
CA PRO A 23 -1.07 7.28 1.08
C PRO A 23 -0.04 8.34 1.48
N TRP A 24 -0.39 9.21 2.43
CA TRP A 24 0.49 10.25 2.97
C TRP A 24 1.21 9.85 4.27
N ARG A 25 0.71 8.81 4.95
CA ARG A 25 1.22 8.33 6.23
C ARG A 25 1.12 6.81 6.28
N ALA A 26 2.13 6.17 6.85
CA ALA A 26 2.08 4.74 7.17
C ALA A 26 1.01 4.44 8.23
N GLY A 27 0.44 3.25 8.16
CA GLY A 27 -0.66 2.78 9.00
C GLY A 27 -1.71 2.00 8.20
N SER A 28 -2.74 1.54 8.92
CA SER A 28 -3.91 0.89 8.33
C SER A 28 -5.04 1.90 8.16
N ARG A 29 -5.72 1.84 7.02
CA ARG A 29 -6.89 2.67 6.69
C ARG A 29 -7.97 1.80 6.07
N PHE A 30 -9.22 2.13 6.35
CA PHE A 30 -10.38 1.41 5.86
C PHE A 30 -11.32 2.37 5.16
N PHE A 31 -11.90 1.95 4.04
CA PHE A 31 -12.85 2.74 3.26
C PHE A 31 -14.05 1.88 2.92
N TYR A 32 -15.25 2.43 3.08
CA TYR A 32 -16.48 1.82 2.59
C TYR A 32 -16.70 2.27 1.14
N LEU A 33 -16.92 1.29 0.27
CA LEU A 33 -17.26 1.50 -1.13
C LEU A 33 -18.69 1.00 -1.30
N ASN A 34 -19.60 1.91 -1.63
CA ASN A 34 -21.01 1.60 -1.80
C ASN A 34 -21.38 1.77 -3.27
N ALA A 35 -21.92 0.72 -3.88
CA ALA A 35 -22.60 0.81 -5.16
C ALA A 35 -24.09 1.05 -4.89
N VAL A 36 -24.58 2.22 -5.30
CA VAL A 36 -25.98 2.61 -5.13
C VAL A 36 -26.65 2.76 -6.50
N ASP A 37 -27.86 2.23 -6.61
CA ASP A 37 -28.78 2.56 -7.67
C ASP A 37 -29.35 3.96 -7.40
N VAL A 38 -29.04 4.91 -8.29
CA VAL A 38 -29.45 6.30 -8.17
C VAL A 38 -30.95 6.47 -8.42
N GLU A 39 -31.54 5.64 -9.30
CA GLU A 39 -32.94 5.74 -9.70
C GLU A 39 -33.86 5.24 -8.58
N HIS A 40 -33.58 4.06 -8.04
CA HIS A 40 -34.39 3.47 -6.96
C HIS A 40 -33.89 3.83 -5.55
N ARG A 41 -32.82 4.62 -5.44
CA ARG A 41 -32.14 4.97 -4.18
C ARG A 41 -31.83 3.74 -3.31
N ARG A 42 -31.37 2.66 -3.94
CA ARG A 42 -31.11 1.37 -3.28
C ARG A 42 -29.63 1.04 -3.28
N LEU A 43 -29.14 0.49 -2.17
CA LEU A 43 -27.80 -0.08 -2.11
C LEU A 43 -27.78 -1.40 -2.88
N ILE A 44 -27.01 -1.45 -3.96
CA ILE A 44 -26.79 -2.67 -4.74
C ILE A 44 -25.80 -3.56 -4.00
N ASN A 45 -24.68 -2.97 -3.56
CA ASN A 45 -23.63 -3.70 -2.85
C ASN A 45 -22.72 -2.76 -2.04
N SER A 46 -22.06 -3.31 -1.03
CA SER A 46 -21.11 -2.60 -0.17
C SER A 46 -19.86 -3.43 0.07
N TRP A 47 -18.70 -2.80 -0.05
CA TRP A 47 -17.41 -3.41 0.18
C TRP A 47 -16.59 -2.62 1.20
N LEU A 48 -15.78 -3.33 1.98
CA LEU A 48 -14.74 -2.75 2.82
C LEU A 48 -13.39 -2.88 2.11
N VAL A 49 -12.74 -1.74 1.85
CA VAL A 49 -11.40 -1.68 1.28
C VAL A 49 -10.39 -1.44 2.40
N CYS A 50 -9.50 -2.40 2.61
CA CYS A 50 -8.45 -2.34 3.65
C CYS A 50 -7.11 -1.97 3.02
N LEU A 51 -6.54 -0.83 3.41
CA LEU A 51 -5.21 -0.40 2.99
C LEU A 51 -4.23 -0.53 4.15
N ASN A 52 -3.15 -1.27 3.94
CA ASN A 52 -2.06 -1.40 4.90
C ASN A 52 -0.79 -0.79 4.31
N ILE A 53 -0.32 0.30 4.91
CA ILE A 53 0.86 1.04 4.44
C ILE A 53 1.98 0.86 5.46
N TYR A 54 2.99 0.09 5.07
CA TYR A 54 4.16 -0.16 5.91
C TYR A 54 5.26 0.86 5.61
N ARG A 55 6.00 1.25 6.65
CA ARG A 55 7.22 2.04 6.45
C ARG A 55 8.28 1.11 5.85
N PRO A 56 9.06 1.58 4.86
CA PRO A 56 10.20 0.81 4.39
C PRO A 56 11.21 0.63 5.53
N VAL A 57 11.66 -0.61 5.75
CA VAL A 57 12.70 -0.91 6.72
C VAL A 57 14.05 -0.57 6.09
N LEU A 58 14.79 0.36 6.70
CA LEU A 58 16.15 0.70 6.29
C LEU A 58 17.14 -0.24 7.01
N SER A 59 17.62 -1.25 6.30
CA SER A 59 18.68 -2.15 6.77
C SER A 59 19.96 -1.93 5.97
N LYS A 60 21.11 -1.80 6.65
CA LYS A 60 22.43 -1.72 6.03
C LYS A 60 23.30 -2.87 6.56
N THR A 61 23.98 -3.57 5.67
CA THR A 61 24.89 -4.66 6.04
C THR A 61 26.32 -4.15 5.96
N PHE A 62 27.09 -4.38 7.01
CA PHE A 62 28.51 -4.07 7.06
C PHE A 62 29.32 -5.36 7.08
N GLU A 63 30.43 -5.37 6.36
CA GLU A 63 31.40 -6.44 6.41
C GLU A 63 32.51 -6.03 7.38
N VAL A 64 32.67 -6.76 8.47
CA VAL A 64 33.69 -6.49 9.49
C VAL A 64 34.80 -7.52 9.35
N HIS A 65 36.01 -7.04 9.09
CA HIS A 65 37.23 -7.84 9.10
C HIS A 65 37.96 -7.64 10.42
N VAL A 66 38.21 -8.73 11.16
CA VAL A 66 39.02 -8.69 12.37
C VAL A 66 40.44 -9.13 12.01
N PRO A 67 41.43 -8.22 12.04
CA PRO A 67 42.82 -8.60 11.83
C PRO A 67 43.33 -9.34 13.07
N VAL A 68 43.86 -10.56 12.87
CA VAL A 68 44.58 -11.32 13.90
C VAL A 68 46.05 -11.36 13.50
N SER A 69 46.95 -10.98 14.42
CA SER A 69 48.39 -10.98 14.17
C SER A 69 48.92 -12.41 14.05
N GLY A 70 48.98 -12.93 12.82
CA GLY A 70 49.62 -14.21 12.49
C GLY A 70 48.73 -15.27 11.85
N GLU A 71 47.40 -15.10 11.81
CA GLU A 71 46.46 -16.06 11.20
C GLU A 71 45.51 -15.42 10.18
N ARG A 72 44.89 -16.25 9.32
CA ARG A 72 43.95 -15.83 8.28
C ARG A 72 42.71 -15.19 8.94
N GLY A 73 42.59 -13.86 8.84
CA GLY A 73 41.54 -13.08 9.49
C GLY A 73 40.11 -13.56 9.19
N CYS A 74 39.19 -13.33 10.12
CA CYS A 74 37.79 -13.68 9.98
C CYS A 74 36.97 -12.48 9.43
N SER A 75 36.19 -12.71 8.38
CA SER A 75 35.18 -11.76 7.90
C SER A 75 33.80 -12.18 8.41
N LYS A 76 33.10 -11.27 9.08
CA LYS A 76 31.71 -11.48 9.50
C LYS A 76 30.82 -10.39 8.91
N LYS A 77 29.78 -10.81 8.20
CA LYS A 77 28.70 -9.91 7.77
C LYS A 77 27.79 -9.62 8.96
N ILE A 78 27.67 -8.35 9.32
CA ILE A 78 26.79 -7.88 10.39
C ILE A 78 25.68 -7.06 9.73
N SER A 79 24.45 -7.54 9.85
CA SER A 79 23.26 -6.82 9.41
C SER A 79 22.86 -5.81 10.50
N TYR A 80 22.91 -4.52 10.19
CA TYR A 80 22.43 -3.47 11.08
C TYR A 80 21.06 -2.97 10.58
N THR A 81 20.02 -3.31 11.33
CA THR A 81 18.71 -2.70 11.18
C THR A 81 18.71 -1.41 11.97
N ASN A 82 18.44 -0.28 11.32
CA ASN A 82 18.37 1.01 11.99
C ASN A 82 17.32 0.97 13.14
N PRO A 83 17.73 1.07 14.43
CA PRO A 83 16.83 0.96 15.57
C PRO A 83 16.07 2.27 15.85
N TYR A 84 16.29 3.34 15.08
CA TYR A 84 15.57 4.60 15.25
C TYR A 84 14.09 4.43 14.90
N THR A 85 13.26 4.23 15.93
CA THR A 85 11.80 4.33 15.88
C THR A 85 11.33 5.79 15.77
N SER A 86 12.23 6.75 16.01
CA SER A 86 11.99 8.18 15.96
C SER A 86 11.99 8.73 14.53
N ARG A 87 11.01 9.60 14.24
CA ARG A 87 10.75 10.23 12.94
C ARG A 87 11.90 11.15 12.48
N ARG A 88 12.94 10.60 11.86
CA ARG A 88 13.82 11.37 10.97
C ARG A 88 13.29 11.27 9.54
N THR A 89 12.67 12.34 9.07
CA THR A 89 12.19 12.45 7.68
C THR A 89 13.40 12.65 6.78
N PHE A 90 13.97 11.56 6.28
CA PHE A 90 14.82 11.64 5.11
C PHE A 90 13.90 11.83 3.92
N LEU A 91 13.99 12.99 3.26
CA LEU A 91 13.29 13.25 1.99
C LEU A 91 14.00 12.45 0.89
N SER A 92 13.91 11.12 0.93
CA SER A 92 13.94 10.36 -0.32
C SER A 92 12.64 10.69 -1.04
N ALA A 93 12.70 11.08 -2.31
CA ALA A 93 11.51 11.28 -3.14
C ALA A 93 10.48 10.19 -2.80
N PRO A 94 9.22 10.55 -2.48
CA PRO A 94 8.25 9.55 -2.11
C PRO A 94 8.19 8.56 -3.27
N THR A 95 8.62 7.31 -3.04
CA THR A 95 8.24 6.21 -3.93
C THR A 95 6.75 6.04 -3.70
N ILE A 96 5.96 6.91 -4.33
CA ILE A 96 4.50 6.88 -4.33
C ILE A 96 4.15 5.58 -5.02
N ARG A 97 3.98 4.51 -4.24
CA ARG A 97 3.30 3.32 -4.74
C ARG A 97 1.84 3.72 -4.91
N THR A 98 1.51 4.25 -6.08
CA THR A 98 0.11 4.35 -6.52
C THR A 98 -0.41 2.93 -6.58
N CYS A 99 -1.27 2.57 -5.64
CA CYS A 99 -1.98 1.29 -5.70
C CYS A 99 -3.26 1.53 -6.47
N SER A 100 -3.36 0.94 -7.66
CA SER A 100 -4.62 0.81 -8.39
C SER A 100 -5.32 -0.44 -7.87
N SER A 101 -6.46 -0.26 -7.23
CA SER A 101 -7.36 -1.37 -6.91
C SER A 101 -8.52 -1.34 -7.88
N SER A 102 -8.87 -2.51 -8.40
CA SER A 102 -9.99 -2.72 -9.30
C SER A 102 -11.05 -3.60 -8.63
N LYS A 103 -12.32 -3.22 -8.77
CA LYS A 103 -13.46 -4.02 -8.33
C LYS A 103 -14.45 -4.18 -9.47
N ARG A 104 -14.92 -5.42 -9.68
CA ARG A 104 -15.97 -5.75 -10.64
C ARG A 104 -17.34 -5.71 -9.97
N ILE A 105 -18.28 -5.03 -10.60
CA ILE A 105 -19.69 -4.96 -10.22
C ILE A 105 -20.48 -5.71 -11.28
N ALA A 106 -21.21 -6.75 -10.90
CA ALA A 106 -22.05 -7.52 -11.80
C ALA A 106 -23.52 -7.28 -11.45
N SER A 107 -24.38 -7.08 -12.45
CA SER A 107 -25.83 -7.16 -12.28
C SER A 107 -26.24 -8.64 -12.16
N ARG A 108 -27.19 -8.92 -11.26
CA ARG A 108 -27.81 -10.25 -11.15
C ARG A 108 -28.83 -10.46 -12.26
#